data_AF-A0AAU4RPQ0-F1
#
_entry.id   AF-A0AAU4RPQ0-F1
#
_cell.length_a   1.000
_cell.length_b   1.000
_cell.length_c   1.000
_cell.angle_alpha   90.00
_cell.angle_beta   90.00
_cell.angle_gamma   90.00
#
_symmetry.space_group_name_H-M   'P 1'
#
loop_
_entity.id
_entity.type
_entity.pdbx_description
1 polymer ?
#
loop_
_entity_poly.entity_id
_entity_poly.type
_entity_poly.pdbx_seq_one_letter_code
_entity_poly.pdbx_strand_id
1 'polypeptide(L)'
;MLIVDAVLETVDTAAFSLWPVADLPSYRLLALSHSMSPPEVGTAMATLAVYNSPTSADDRPVTDAAEQIHRLLAADRVIAPGGLRLHHTDLDVTVSPGCCFGLEDWREWLDVLKGSTPWLGHDPSPRIEHVGPVIRLWPDGADLAEAPATRPIEIPVSDLAETLH
;
A
#
# COMPACT_ATOMS: atom_id res chain seq x y z
N MET A 1 -14.62 -4.12 -14.82
CA MET A 1 -13.26 -3.61 -15.10
C MET A 1 -12.45 -3.63 -13.82
N LEU A 2 -11.16 -3.98 -13.90
CA LEU A 2 -10.25 -3.92 -12.76
C LEU A 2 -9.53 -2.57 -12.74
N ILE A 3 -9.53 -1.90 -11.59
CA ILE A 3 -8.75 -0.69 -11.33
C ILE A 3 -7.73 -1.03 -10.24
N VAL A 4 -6.48 -0.62 -10.44
CA VAL A 4 -5.41 -0.80 -9.45
C VAL A 4 -4.88 0.58 -9.08
N ASP A 5 -5.01 0.93 -7.81
CA ASP A 5 -4.44 2.14 -7.24
C ASP A 5 -3.19 1.80 -6.43
N ALA A 6 -2.09 2.53 -6.63
CA ALA A 6 -1.05 2.61 -5.62
C ALA A 6 -1.56 3.47 -4.46
N VAL A 7 -1.60 2.93 -3.25
CA VAL A 7 -2.07 3.63 -2.06
C VAL A 7 -0.98 3.68 -0.99
N LEU A 8 -0.93 4.80 -0.28
CA LEU A 8 -0.10 4.97 0.91
C LEU A 8 -1.02 5.07 2.13
N GLU A 9 -0.76 4.27 3.15
CA GLU A 9 -1.45 4.37 4.44
C GLU A 9 -0.87 5.54 5.24
N THR A 10 -1.70 6.52 5.57
CA THR A 10 -1.27 7.71 6.31
C THR A 10 -0.89 7.35 7.75
N VAL A 11 0.17 7.97 8.25
CA VAL A 11 0.48 7.98 9.68
C VAL A 11 -0.16 9.18 10.37
N ASP A 12 -0.11 9.22 11.69
CA ASP A 12 -0.45 10.44 12.43
C ASP A 12 0.57 11.55 12.12
N THR A 13 0.12 12.58 11.42
CA THR A 13 0.92 13.77 11.08
C THR A 13 0.51 15.00 11.88
N ALA A 14 -0.27 14.88 12.96
CA ALA A 14 -0.77 16.03 13.72
C ALA A 14 0.34 16.91 14.31
N ALA A 15 1.46 16.29 14.71
CA ALA A 15 2.64 17.00 15.21
C ALA A 15 3.66 17.39 14.12
N PHE A 16 3.40 17.03 12.86
CA PHE A 16 4.32 17.27 11.75
C PHE A 16 4.26 18.74 11.31
N SER A 17 5.43 19.40 11.25
CA SER A 17 5.50 20.85 10.97
C SER A 17 6.59 21.27 9.99
N LEU A 18 7.29 20.32 9.35
CA LEU A 18 8.39 20.64 8.42
C LEU A 18 7.92 21.20 7.07
N TRP A 19 6.72 20.83 6.63
CA TRP A 19 6.07 21.33 5.42
C TRP A 19 4.54 21.19 5.51
N PRO A 20 3.77 21.84 4.62
CA PRO A 20 2.32 21.71 4.60
C PRO A 20 1.86 20.28 4.33
N VAL A 21 0.93 19.79 5.14
CA VAL A 21 0.25 18.49 4.98
C VAL A 21 -1.25 18.69 4.98
N ALA A 22 -1.99 17.80 4.32
CA ALA A 22 -3.44 17.75 4.41
C ALA A 22 -3.87 17.25 5.80
N ASP A 23 -5.03 17.73 6.28
CA ASP A 23 -5.69 17.24 7.48
C ASP A 23 -6.41 15.93 7.16
N LEU A 24 -5.66 14.82 7.25
CA LEU A 24 -6.15 13.47 7.00
C LEU A 24 -6.01 12.63 8.27
N PRO A 25 -6.99 11.76 8.57
CA PRO A 25 -6.88 10.83 9.68
C PRO A 25 -5.71 9.85 9.45
N SER A 26 -5.18 9.30 10.54
CA SER A 26 -4.24 8.17 10.49
C SER A 26 -4.92 6.91 9.96
N TYR A 27 -4.12 6.00 9.40
CA TYR A 27 -4.54 4.74 8.79
C TYR A 27 -5.48 4.89 7.58
N ARG A 28 -5.47 6.06 6.93
CA ARG A 28 -6.23 6.28 5.70
C ARG A 28 -5.40 5.84 4.50
N LEU A 29 -6.00 5.06 3.61
CA LEU A 29 -5.40 4.74 2.31
C LEU A 29 -5.55 5.92 1.34
N LEU A 30 -4.48 6.70 1.20
CA LEU A 30 -4.35 7.81 0.26
C LEU A 30 -3.90 7.27 -1.11
N ALA A 31 -4.73 7.45 -2.13
CA ALA A 31 -4.37 7.08 -3.50
C ALA A 31 -3.29 8.02 -4.05
N LEU A 32 -2.18 7.45 -4.53
CA LEU A 32 -1.10 8.17 -5.15
C LEU A 32 -1.42 8.38 -6.64
N SER A 33 -1.88 9.57 -6.98
CA SER A 33 -2.36 9.87 -8.34
C SER A 33 -2.05 11.30 -8.76
N HIS A 34 -2.23 11.57 -10.05
CA HIS A 34 -2.07 12.91 -10.61
C HIS A 34 -3.11 13.93 -10.09
N SER A 35 -4.15 13.47 -9.39
CA SER A 35 -5.19 14.34 -8.84
C SER A 35 -4.90 14.81 -7.42
N MET A 36 -3.78 14.38 -6.82
CA MET A 36 -3.40 14.82 -5.48
C MET A 36 -3.19 16.32 -5.44
N SER A 37 -3.77 16.95 -4.43
CA SER A 37 -3.48 18.34 -4.09
C SER A 37 -2.06 18.47 -3.52
N PRO A 38 -1.45 19.68 -3.56
CA PRO A 38 -0.12 19.88 -2.97
C PRO A 38 -0.02 19.47 -1.49
N PRO A 39 -1.02 19.74 -0.62
CA PRO A 39 -1.00 19.24 0.77
C PRO A 39 -1.08 17.71 0.88
N GLU A 40 -1.80 17.03 -0.01
CA GLU A 40 -1.83 15.55 -0.03
C GLU A 40 -0.49 14.97 -0.45
N VAL A 41 0.20 15.61 -1.41
CA VAL A 41 1.60 15.25 -1.74
C VAL A 41 2.50 15.46 -0.52
N GLY A 42 2.31 16.56 0.20
CA GLY A 42 2.98 16.83 1.46
C GLY A 42 2.73 15.74 2.51
N THR A 43 1.48 15.28 2.66
CA THR A 43 1.12 14.18 3.56
C THR A 43 1.79 12.87 3.14
N ALA A 44 1.80 12.53 1.85
CA ALA A 44 2.50 11.33 1.38
C ALA A 44 3.99 11.37 1.70
N MET A 45 4.65 12.50 1.47
CA MET A 45 6.07 12.68 1.81
C MET A 45 6.31 12.66 3.33
N ALA A 46 5.42 13.26 4.12
CA ALA A 46 5.50 13.25 5.58
C ALA A 46 5.36 11.82 6.13
N THR A 47 4.43 11.03 5.60
CA THR A 47 4.27 9.61 5.94
C THR A 47 5.55 8.83 5.69
N LEU A 48 6.14 8.93 4.50
CA LEU A 48 7.41 8.25 4.18
C LEU A 48 8.53 8.71 5.13
N ALA A 49 8.65 10.01 5.38
CA ALA A 49 9.67 10.56 6.26
C ALA A 49 9.53 10.05 7.70
N VAL A 50 8.33 10.11 8.26
CA VAL A 50 8.05 9.70 9.65
C VAL A 50 8.23 8.19 9.81
N TYR A 51 7.69 7.39 8.88
CA TYR A 51 7.77 5.93 8.97
C TYR A 51 9.22 5.41 8.88
N ASN A 52 10.08 6.09 8.13
CA ASN A 52 11.48 5.71 7.93
C ASN A 52 12.46 6.47 8.83
N SER A 53 11.96 7.20 9.83
CA SER A 53 12.85 7.89 10.76
C SER A 53 13.53 6.88 11.69
N PRO A 54 14.87 6.91 11.83
CA PRO A 54 15.60 5.96 12.66
C PRO A 54 15.20 6.14 14.13
N THR A 55 15.01 5.03 14.84
CA THR A 55 14.58 5.01 16.25
C THR A 55 15.71 5.09 17.27
N SER A 56 16.99 5.09 16.87
CA SER A 56 18.07 4.77 17.83
C SER A 56 19.48 5.33 17.61
N ALA A 57 19.71 6.42 16.85
CA ALA A 57 21.07 6.97 16.72
C ALA A 57 21.23 8.45 17.06
N ASP A 58 20.21 9.28 16.84
CA ASP A 58 20.22 10.70 17.17
C ASP A 58 18.75 11.12 17.35
N ASP A 59 18.20 10.87 18.55
CA ASP A 59 16.82 11.17 18.95
C ASP A 59 16.51 12.69 18.96
N ARG A 60 17.43 13.52 18.46
CA ARG A 60 17.14 14.93 18.30
C ARG A 60 16.02 15.10 17.26
N PRO A 61 14.98 15.89 17.57
CA PRO A 61 13.96 16.24 16.60
C PRO A 61 14.60 16.91 15.38
N VAL A 62 14.23 16.46 14.19
CA VAL A 62 14.58 17.17 12.95
C VAL A 62 13.71 18.41 12.88
N THR A 63 14.33 19.57 12.75
CA THR A 63 13.65 20.87 12.63
C THR A 63 13.75 21.47 11.23
N ASP A 64 14.49 20.82 10.33
CA ASP A 64 14.74 21.26 8.96
C ASP A 64 14.21 20.24 7.95
N ALA A 65 13.45 20.73 6.97
CA ALA A 65 12.85 19.90 5.95
C ALA A 65 13.89 19.21 5.06
N ALA A 66 14.97 19.91 4.70
CA ALA A 66 16.00 19.34 3.85
C ALA A 66 16.76 18.21 4.56
N GLU A 67 17.07 18.38 5.85
CA GLU A 67 17.63 17.32 6.69
C GLU A 67 16.73 16.08 6.70
N GLN A 68 15.42 16.24 6.89
CA GLN A 68 14.49 15.10 6.90
C GLN A 68 14.48 14.34 5.56
N ILE A 69 14.47 15.08 4.44
CA ILE A 69 14.52 14.47 3.10
C ILE A 69 15.86 13.77 2.88
N HIS A 70 16.98 14.36 3.31
CA HIS A 70 18.28 13.70 3.21
C HIS A 70 18.35 12.39 4.02
N ARG A 71 17.74 12.36 5.22
CA ARG A 71 17.64 11.13 6.01
C ARG A 71 16.83 10.06 5.28
N LEU A 72 15.69 10.44 4.70
CA LEU A 72 14.86 9.52 3.90
C LEU A 72 15.63 8.96 2.68
N LEU A 73 16.35 9.82 1.96
CA LEU A 73 17.17 9.42 0.81
C LEU A 73 18.38 8.55 1.19
N ALA A 74 18.85 8.67 2.43
CA ALA A 74 19.96 7.86 2.97
C ALA A 74 19.50 6.51 3.56
N ALA A 75 18.19 6.25 3.64
CA ALA A 75 17.68 4.97 4.10
C ALA A 75 18.04 3.86 3.11
N ASP A 76 18.56 2.73 3.61
CA ASP A 76 18.89 1.56 2.78
C ASP A 76 17.67 1.03 2.01
N ARG A 77 16.50 1.11 2.65
CA ARG A 77 15.20 0.76 2.08
C ARG A 77 14.16 1.73 2.65
N VAL A 78 13.38 2.34 1.77
CA VAL A 78 12.23 3.16 2.14
C VAL A 78 11.01 2.24 2.25
N ILE A 79 10.45 2.17 3.44
CA ILE A 79 9.17 1.51 3.72
C ILE A 79 8.03 2.49 3.39
N ALA A 80 7.10 2.03 2.56
CA ALA A 80 5.96 2.81 2.10
C ALA A 80 4.68 2.08 2.50
N PRO A 81 4.17 2.29 3.74
CA PRO A 81 3.00 1.58 4.23
C PRO A 81 1.80 1.81 3.30
N GLY A 82 0.95 0.80 3.12
CA GLY A 82 -0.10 0.79 2.09
C GLY A 82 0.12 -0.38 1.14
N GLY A 83 0.08 -0.15 -0.17
CA GLY A 83 0.26 -1.20 -1.17
C GLY A 83 -0.53 -0.96 -2.45
N LEU A 84 -0.88 -2.05 -3.14
CA LEU A 84 -1.82 -2.00 -4.26
C LEU A 84 -3.24 -2.24 -3.75
N ARG A 85 -4.15 -1.32 -4.04
CA ARG A 85 -5.59 -1.49 -3.82
C ARG A 85 -6.25 -1.84 -5.14
N LEU A 86 -6.96 -2.97 -5.17
CA LEU A 86 -7.64 -3.45 -6.37
C LEU A 86 -9.14 -3.23 -6.21
N HIS A 87 -9.78 -2.66 -7.22
CA HIS A 87 -11.22 -2.45 -7.25
C HIS A 87 -11.81 -3.06 -8.52
N HIS A 88 -12.74 -3.99 -8.35
CA HIS A 88 -13.48 -4.59 -9.46
C HIS A 88 -14.84 -3.89 -9.62
N THR A 89 -14.93 -2.97 -10.59
CA THR A 89 -16.08 -2.07 -10.75
C THR A 89 -17.42 -2.77 -10.90
N ASP A 90 -17.46 -3.88 -11.64
CA ASP A 90 -18.73 -4.53 -12.00
C ASP A 90 -19.26 -5.39 -10.84
N LEU A 91 -18.38 -5.77 -9.91
CA LEU A 91 -18.72 -6.53 -8.72
C LEU A 91 -18.88 -5.62 -7.50
N ASP A 92 -18.44 -4.35 -7.63
CA ASP A 92 -18.30 -3.39 -6.53
C ASP A 92 -17.53 -3.97 -5.33
N VAL A 93 -16.44 -4.69 -5.62
CA VAL A 93 -15.57 -5.31 -4.61
C VAL A 93 -14.23 -4.61 -4.62
N THR A 94 -13.77 -4.22 -3.42
CA THR A 94 -12.44 -3.64 -3.20
C THR A 94 -11.62 -4.59 -2.34
N VAL A 95 -10.40 -4.84 -2.78
CA VAL A 95 -9.35 -5.54 -2.03
C VAL A 95 -8.34 -4.48 -1.60
N SER A 96 -8.32 -4.18 -0.31
CA SER A 96 -7.31 -3.30 0.29
C SER A 96 -6.02 -4.08 0.53
N PRO A 97 -4.85 -3.41 0.50
CA PRO A 97 -3.61 -4.05 0.94
C PRO A 97 -3.69 -4.43 2.42
N GLY A 98 -3.08 -5.56 2.77
CA GLY A 98 -2.88 -5.94 4.16
C GLY A 98 -1.72 -5.17 4.80
N CYS A 99 -1.72 -5.12 6.13
CA CYS A 99 -0.63 -4.52 6.88
C CYS A 99 0.69 -5.31 6.68
N CYS A 100 1.82 -4.61 6.65
CA CYS A 100 3.17 -5.16 6.42
C CYS A 100 3.45 -5.71 5.00
N PHE A 101 2.56 -5.47 4.04
CA PHE A 101 2.84 -5.71 2.62
C PHE A 101 2.75 -4.40 1.85
N GLY A 102 3.78 -3.57 2.06
CA GLY A 102 3.78 -2.17 1.66
C GLY A 102 3.90 -1.95 0.16
N LEU A 103 3.76 -0.70 -0.25
CA LEU A 103 3.92 -0.31 -1.64
C LEU A 103 5.35 -0.57 -2.14
N GLU A 104 6.36 -0.60 -1.28
CA GLU A 104 7.72 -0.96 -1.66
C GLU A 104 7.85 -2.41 -2.19
N ASP A 105 6.93 -3.30 -1.79
CA ASP A 105 6.88 -4.71 -2.19
C ASP A 105 5.97 -4.95 -3.40
N TRP A 106 5.46 -3.90 -4.05
CA TRP A 106 4.53 -4.02 -5.19
C TRP A 106 5.03 -4.95 -6.31
N ARG A 107 6.36 -5.07 -6.48
CA ARG A 107 6.97 -5.93 -7.50
C ARG A 107 6.73 -7.41 -7.25
N GLU A 108 6.44 -7.83 -6.02
CA GLU A 108 6.07 -9.22 -5.72
C GLU A 108 4.76 -9.62 -6.40
N TRP A 109 3.89 -8.66 -6.77
CA TRP A 109 2.73 -8.92 -7.63
C TRP A 109 3.12 -9.45 -9.02
N LEU A 110 4.32 -9.13 -9.52
CA LEU A 110 4.80 -9.67 -10.80
C LEU A 110 5.12 -11.17 -10.71
N ASP A 111 5.42 -11.68 -9.51
CA ASP A 111 5.64 -13.12 -9.31
C ASP A 111 4.32 -13.88 -9.22
N VAL A 112 3.21 -13.20 -8.89
CA VAL A 112 1.86 -13.77 -8.99
C VAL A 112 1.57 -14.19 -10.43
N LEU A 113 1.99 -13.40 -11.42
CA LEU A 113 1.85 -13.74 -12.84
C LEU A 113 2.58 -15.04 -13.22
N LYS A 114 3.52 -15.49 -12.40
CA LYS A 114 4.30 -16.73 -12.57
C LYS A 114 3.79 -17.88 -11.71
N GLY A 115 2.66 -17.70 -11.01
CA GLY A 115 2.05 -18.71 -10.15
C GLY A 115 2.41 -18.60 -8.67
N SER A 116 3.15 -17.57 -8.25
CA SER A 116 3.42 -17.35 -6.82
C SER A 116 2.17 -16.88 -6.07
N THR A 117 2.13 -17.16 -4.77
CA THR A 117 1.10 -16.69 -3.83
C THR A 117 1.80 -15.98 -2.67
N PRO A 118 2.30 -14.73 -2.88
CA PRO A 118 2.95 -13.98 -1.82
C PRO A 118 1.99 -13.74 -0.65
N TRP A 119 2.56 -13.56 0.54
CA TRP A 119 1.79 -13.14 1.69
C TRP A 119 1.47 -11.65 1.55
N LEU A 120 0.19 -11.30 1.41
CA LEU A 120 -0.25 -9.93 1.13
C LEU A 120 -0.56 -9.12 2.41
N GLY A 121 0.03 -9.52 3.54
CA GLY A 121 -0.05 -8.81 4.80
C GLY A 121 -1.03 -9.41 5.83
N HIS A 122 -1.03 -8.79 7.01
CA HIS A 122 -2.01 -9.01 8.08
C HIS A 122 -3.28 -8.20 7.83
N ASP A 123 -4.30 -8.39 8.67
CA ASP A 123 -5.64 -7.76 8.65
C ASP A 123 -5.73 -6.38 7.94
N PRO A 124 -6.57 -6.25 6.88
CA PRO A 124 -7.25 -7.35 6.21
C PRO A 124 -6.22 -8.30 5.62
N SER A 125 -6.46 -9.61 5.62
CA SER A 125 -5.47 -10.59 5.13
C SER A 125 -5.85 -11.08 3.73
N PRO A 126 -5.65 -10.29 2.65
CA PRO A 126 -6.01 -10.70 1.32
C PRO A 126 -5.18 -11.88 0.86
N ARG A 127 -5.77 -12.72 0.02
CA ARG A 127 -5.16 -13.98 -0.39
C ARG A 127 -5.36 -14.26 -1.85
N ILE A 128 -4.31 -14.76 -2.49
CA ILE A 128 -4.30 -15.20 -3.87
C ILE A 128 -4.47 -16.71 -3.93
N GLU A 129 -5.35 -17.17 -4.80
CA GLU A 129 -5.50 -18.57 -5.19
C GLU A 129 -5.46 -18.68 -6.72
N HIS A 130 -4.66 -19.61 -7.24
CA HIS A 130 -4.55 -19.84 -8.67
C HIS A 130 -5.54 -20.92 -9.13
N VAL A 131 -6.36 -20.60 -10.11
CA VAL A 131 -7.35 -21.50 -10.73
C VAL A 131 -7.16 -21.49 -12.24
N GLY A 132 -6.19 -22.27 -12.73
CA GLY A 132 -5.84 -22.30 -14.15
C GLY A 132 -5.31 -20.93 -14.61
N PRO A 133 -5.88 -20.29 -15.65
CA PRO A 133 -5.46 -18.98 -16.14
C PRO A 133 -6.09 -17.80 -15.37
N VAL A 134 -6.79 -18.07 -14.27
CA VAL A 134 -7.51 -17.08 -13.45
C VAL A 134 -6.95 -17.08 -12.04
N ILE A 135 -6.77 -15.89 -11.48
CA ILE A 135 -6.46 -15.68 -10.08
C ILE A 135 -7.76 -15.35 -9.34
N ARG A 136 -7.99 -15.99 -8.20
CA ARG A 136 -8.95 -15.57 -7.20
C ARG A 136 -8.24 -14.74 -6.15
N LEU A 137 -8.59 -13.46 -6.08
CA LEU A 137 -8.11 -12.57 -5.03
C LEU A 137 -9.22 -12.38 -4.00
N TRP A 138 -9.00 -12.91 -2.81
CA TRP A 138 -9.90 -12.80 -1.67
C TRP A 138 -9.62 -11.48 -0.94
N PRO A 139 -10.63 -10.63 -0.67
CA PRO A 139 -10.47 -9.38 0.07
C PRO A 139 -9.92 -9.55 1.49
N ASP A 140 -10.32 -10.64 2.13
CA ASP A 140 -9.88 -11.03 3.47
C ASP A 140 -10.08 -12.54 3.64
N GLY A 141 -9.25 -13.17 4.47
CA GLY A 141 -9.26 -14.62 4.65
C GLY A 141 -7.99 -15.17 5.29
N ALA A 142 -7.63 -14.65 6.46
CA ALA A 142 -6.42 -15.03 7.20
C ALA A 142 -6.26 -16.55 7.41
N ASP A 143 -7.36 -17.32 7.48
CA ASP A 143 -7.34 -18.77 7.72
C ASP A 143 -8.13 -19.56 6.65
N LEU A 144 -7.52 -20.65 6.14
CA LEU A 144 -8.18 -21.63 5.25
C LEU A 144 -9.31 -22.41 5.95
N ALA A 145 -9.37 -22.36 7.28
CA ALA A 145 -10.34 -23.09 8.09
C ALA A 145 -11.73 -22.42 8.13
N GLU A 146 -11.82 -21.13 7.82
CA GLU A 146 -13.08 -20.39 7.80
C GLU A 146 -13.48 -20.05 6.36
N ALA A 147 -14.77 -20.23 6.05
CA ALA A 147 -15.32 -19.77 4.79
C ALA A 147 -15.16 -18.25 4.71
N PRO A 148 -14.49 -17.69 3.69
CA PRO A 148 -14.26 -16.26 3.62
C PRO A 148 -15.59 -15.51 3.67
N ALA A 149 -15.67 -14.48 4.51
CA ALA A 149 -16.89 -13.69 4.68
C ALA A 149 -17.29 -12.94 3.39
N THR A 150 -16.35 -12.80 2.45
CA THR A 150 -16.48 -12.07 1.19
C THR A 150 -16.26 -12.98 -0.02
N ARG A 151 -16.76 -12.57 -1.17
CA ARG A 151 -16.50 -13.26 -2.44
C ARG A 151 -15.14 -12.84 -2.99
N PRO A 152 -14.38 -13.74 -3.63
CA PRO A 152 -13.16 -13.35 -4.32
C PRO A 152 -13.51 -12.54 -5.56
N ILE A 153 -12.56 -11.73 -6.02
CA ILE A 153 -12.56 -11.24 -7.40
C ILE A 153 -11.79 -12.23 -8.26
N GLU A 154 -12.38 -12.62 -9.39
CA GLU A 154 -11.73 -13.46 -10.39
C GLU A 154 -11.07 -12.57 -11.43
N ILE A 155 -9.75 -12.68 -11.55
CA ILE A 155 -8.92 -11.84 -12.43
C ILE A 155 -8.18 -12.77 -13.40
N PRO A 156 -8.41 -12.68 -14.71
CA PRO A 156 -7.56 -13.34 -15.69
C PRO A 156 -6.11 -12.88 -15.52
N VAL A 157 -5.14 -13.80 -15.57
CA VAL A 157 -3.71 -13.46 -15.43
C VAL A 157 -3.26 -12.43 -16.48
N SER A 158 -3.86 -12.47 -17.67
CA SER A 158 -3.64 -11.48 -18.73
C SER A 158 -4.02 -10.07 -18.29
N ASP A 159 -5.18 -9.91 -17.67
CA ASP A 159 -5.75 -8.61 -17.30
C ASP A 159 -4.95 -8.00 -16.14
N LEU A 160 -4.50 -8.84 -15.20
CA LEU A 160 -3.58 -8.42 -14.14
C LEU A 160 -2.25 -7.95 -14.74
N ALA A 161 -1.69 -8.69 -15.70
CA ALA A 161 -0.42 -8.33 -16.34
C ALA A 161 -0.53 -6.98 -17.09
N GLU A 162 -1.62 -6.74 -17.81
CA GLU A 162 -1.87 -5.46 -18.49
C GLU A 162 -1.97 -4.29 -17.53
N THR A 163 -2.46 -4.53 -16.30
CA THR A 163 -2.65 -3.46 -15.31
C THR A 163 -1.39 -3.14 -14.51
N LEU A 164 -0.45 -4.09 -14.39
CA LEU A 164 0.80 -3.92 -13.63
C LEU A 164 1.98 -3.38 -14.47
N HIS A 165 1.78 -3.16 -15.77
CA HIS A 165 2.76 -2.63 -16.72
C HIS A 165 2.58 -1.14 -16.98
#